data_AF-A0AA38GEP6-F1
#
_entry.id   AF-A0AA38GEP6-F1
#
_cell.length_a   1.000
_cell.length_b   1.000
_cell.length_c   1.000
_cell.angle_alpha   90.00
_cell.angle_beta   90.00
_cell.angle_gamma   90.00
#
_symmetry.space_group_name_H-M   'P 1'
#
loop_
_entity.id
_entity.type
_entity.pdbx_description
1 polymer ?
#
loop_
_entity_poly.entity_id
_entity_poly.type
_entity_poly.pdbx_seq_one_letter_code
_entity_poly.pdbx_strand_id
1 'polypeptide(L)'
;WVALQEEMKIDVQRIWKRNLGRDDRCIADHGKEARFPFLDEDVIETLLDLPLWEIADLEKPSGHGDKKILRQVAQLLGLEGASTLPKRAIQ
;
A
#
# COMPACT_ATOMS: atom_id res chain seq x y z
N TRP A 1 -9.75 0.26 -15.20
CA TRP A 1 -9.25 1.39 -14.40
C TRP A 1 -10.33 2.06 -13.57
N VAL A 2 -11.43 2.57 -14.16
CA VAL A 2 -12.49 3.27 -13.39
C VAL A 2 -13.05 2.44 -12.24
N ALA A 3 -13.59 1.23 -12.51
CA ALA A 3 -14.12 0.36 -11.45
C ALA A 3 -13.08 -0.04 -10.40
N LEU A 4 -11.81 -0.20 -10.81
CA LEU A 4 -10.71 -0.50 -9.88
C LEU A 4 -10.42 0.70 -8.96
N GLN A 5 -10.50 1.93 -9.48
CA GLN A 5 -10.31 3.15 -8.70
C GLN A 5 -11.43 3.37 -7.69
N GLU A 6 -12.67 3.07 -8.07
CA GLU A 6 -13.81 3.07 -7.15
C GLU A 6 -13.64 2.02 -6.04
N GLU A 7 -13.28 0.79 -6.41
CA GLU A 7 -13.05 -0.28 -5.44
C GLU A 7 -11.90 0.07 -4.47
N MET A 8 -10.80 0.63 -4.97
CA MET A 8 -9.69 1.08 -4.12
C MET A 8 -10.11 2.16 -3.12
N LYS A 9 -10.95 3.12 -3.52
CA LYS A 9 -11.50 4.14 -2.60
C LYS A 9 -12.35 3.50 -1.51
N ILE A 10 -13.18 2.51 -1.86
CA ILE A 10 -14.01 1.77 -0.90
C ILE A 10 -13.13 0.98 0.08
N ASP A 11 -12.07 0.34 -0.40
CA ASP A 11 -11.14 -0.42 0.45
C ASP A 11 -10.43 0.47 1.46
N VAL A 12 -9.97 1.66 1.05
CA VAL A 12 -9.38 2.67 1.96
C VAL A 12 -10.38 3.07 3.04
N GLN A 13 -11.63 3.37 2.67
CA GLN A 13 -12.69 3.74 3.62
C GLN A 13 -13.03 2.65 4.64
N ARG A 14 -12.72 1.39 4.34
CA ARG A 14 -13.04 0.22 5.18
C ARG A 14 -11.81 -0.36 5.88
N ILE A 15 -10.61 0.17 5.65
CA ILE A 15 -9.35 -0.42 6.14
C ILE A 15 -9.32 -0.50 7.67
N TRP A 16 -9.92 0.47 8.36
CA TRP A 16 -10.01 0.53 9.81
C TRP A 16 -10.76 -0.68 10.39
N LYS A 17 -11.85 -1.08 9.73
CA LYS A 17 -12.71 -2.19 10.19
C LYS A 17 -12.09 -3.56 9.90
N ARG A 18 -11.31 -3.67 8.83
CA ARG A 18 -10.76 -4.95 8.36
C ARG A 18 -9.37 -5.22 8.92
N ASN A 19 -8.39 -4.43 8.49
CA ASN A 19 -6.98 -4.66 8.77
C ASN A 19 -6.61 -4.07 10.12
N LEU A 20 -6.88 -2.77 10.32
CA LEU A 20 -6.42 -2.08 11.52
C LEU A 20 -7.11 -2.59 12.79
N GLY A 21 -8.41 -2.90 12.74
CA GLY A 21 -9.10 -3.46 13.91
C GLY A 21 -8.60 -4.84 14.35
N ARG A 22 -7.98 -5.62 13.46
CA ARG A 22 -7.28 -6.87 13.84
C ARG A 22 -5.91 -6.53 14.42
N ASP A 23 -5.15 -5.72 13.71
CA ASP A 23 -3.76 -5.40 14.07
C ASP A 23 -3.70 -4.65 15.41
N ASP A 24 -4.61 -3.71 15.65
CA ASP A 24 -4.76 -2.97 16.90
C ASP A 24 -4.99 -3.89 18.10
N ARG A 25 -5.95 -4.83 18.01
CA ARG A 25 -6.21 -5.80 19.09
C ARG A 25 -4.97 -6.65 19.43
N CYS A 26 -4.26 -7.14 18.42
CA CYS A 26 -3.07 -7.94 18.64
C CYS A 26 -1.91 -7.12 19.25
N ILE A 27 -1.74 -5.88 18.82
CA ILE A 27 -0.61 -5.04 19.22
C ILE A 27 -0.84 -4.40 20.60
N ALA A 28 -2.06 -3.94 20.86
CA ALA A 28 -2.45 -3.36 22.14
C ALA A 28 -2.42 -4.38 23.29
N ASP A 29 -2.69 -5.67 23.01
CA ASP A 29 -2.54 -6.76 23.99
C ASP A 29 -1.11 -6.87 24.53
N HIS A 30 -0.12 -6.39 23.76
CA HIS A 30 1.29 -6.34 24.15
C HIS A 30 1.72 -4.98 24.72
N GLY A 31 0.77 -4.06 25.00
CA GLY A 31 1.06 -2.71 25.48
C GLY A 31 1.89 -1.89 24.50
N LYS A 32 1.75 -2.17 23.19
CA LYS A 32 2.44 -1.48 22.11
C LYS A 32 1.45 -0.64 21.29
N GLU A 33 2.00 0.34 20.60
CA GLU A 33 1.27 1.17 19.63
C GLU A 33 1.96 1.04 18.27
N ALA A 34 1.18 0.73 17.23
CA ALA A 34 1.70 0.64 15.87
C ALA A 34 1.68 2.00 15.18
N ARG A 35 2.68 2.24 14.32
CA ARG A 35 2.69 3.36 13.39
C ARG A 35 2.61 2.82 11.98
N PHE A 36 1.75 3.41 11.15
CA PHE A 36 1.49 2.98 9.78
C PHE A 36 1.82 4.11 8.80
N PRO A 37 3.11 4.37 8.45
CA PRO A 37 3.49 5.51 7.62
C PRO A 37 2.82 5.55 6.24
N PHE A 38 2.42 4.41 5.68
CA PHE A 38 1.70 4.35 4.41
C PHE A 38 0.21 4.70 4.51
N LEU A 39 -0.31 4.91 5.73
CA LEU A 39 -1.66 5.38 6.00
C LEU A 39 -1.66 6.83 6.52
N ASP A 40 -0.52 7.51 6.42
CA ASP A 40 -0.45 8.95 6.63
C ASP A 40 -1.40 9.67 5.67
N GLU A 41 -2.07 10.73 6.16
CA GLU A 41 -3.13 11.43 5.44
C GLU A 41 -2.62 12.02 4.13
N ASP A 42 -1.44 12.67 4.15
CA ASP A 42 -0.84 13.29 2.97
C ASP A 42 -0.43 12.23 1.93
N VAL A 43 0.07 11.07 2.40
CA VAL A 43 0.42 9.94 1.52
C VAL A 43 -0.82 9.39 0.83
N ILE A 44 -1.91 9.20 1.59
CA ILE A 44 -3.16 8.66 1.04
C ILE A 44 -3.81 9.65 0.08
N GLU A 45 -3.89 10.93 0.44
CA GLU A 45 -4.45 11.98 -0.43
C GLU A 45 -3.69 12.04 -1.75
N THR A 46 -2.35 12.12 -1.69
CA THR A 46 -1.48 12.14 -2.87
C THR A 46 -1.74 10.94 -3.78
N LEU A 47 -1.85 9.72 -3.22
CA LEU A 47 -2.06 8.52 -4.01
C LEU A 47 -3.49 8.41 -4.57
N LEU A 48 -4.51 8.92 -3.88
CA LEU A 48 -5.90 8.86 -4.34
C LEU A 48 -6.19 9.82 -5.50
N ASP A 49 -5.41 10.90 -5.62
CA ASP A 49 -5.50 11.89 -6.68
C ASP A 49 -4.75 11.49 -7.96
N LEU A 50 -3.82 10.54 -7.86
CA LEU A 50 -3.11 10.01 -9.02
C LEU A 50 -3.97 9.00 -9.79
N PRO A 51 -3.92 9.02 -11.13
CA PRO A 51 -4.52 7.95 -11.91
C PRO A 51 -3.88 6.59 -11.59
N LEU A 52 -4.69 5.53 -11.50
CA LEU A 52 -4.18 4.22 -11.07
C LEU A 52 -3.08 3.64 -11.96
N TRP A 53 -3.04 3.97 -13.25
CA TRP A 53 -1.95 3.54 -14.14
C TRP A 53 -0.59 4.19 -13.79
N GLU A 54 -0.59 5.28 -13.01
CA GLU A 54 0.62 5.86 -12.43
C GLU A 54 1.08 5.13 -11.16
N ILE A 55 0.15 4.47 -10.47
CA ILE A 55 0.42 3.74 -9.23
C ILE A 55 0.82 2.29 -9.52
N ALA A 56 0.15 1.67 -10.49
CA ALA A 56 0.31 0.29 -10.87
C ALA A 56 0.18 0.07 -12.39
N ASP A 57 0.87 -0.95 -12.89
CA ASP A 57 0.81 -1.41 -14.28
C ASP A 57 0.46 -2.90 -14.28
N LEU A 58 -0.84 -3.21 -14.29
CA LEU A 58 -1.32 -4.58 -14.10
C LEU A 58 -1.15 -5.49 -15.33
N GLU A 59 -0.62 -4.95 -16.44
CA GLU A 59 -0.24 -5.75 -17.61
C GLU A 59 1.11 -6.44 -17.40
N LYS A 60 1.93 -5.93 -16.47
CA LYS A 60 3.22 -6.52 -16.11
C LYS A 60 3.07 -7.69 -15.14
N PRO A 61 4.05 -8.61 -15.10
CA PRO A 61 4.10 -9.66 -14.10
C PRO A 61 4.08 -9.12 -12.67
N SER A 62 3.59 -9.96 -11.74
CA SER A 62 3.70 -9.71 -10.31
C SER A 62 5.15 -9.43 -9.91
N GLY A 63 5.36 -8.49 -8.99
CA GLY A 63 6.71 -8.03 -8.65
C GLY A 63 7.24 -6.89 -9.51
N HIS A 64 6.53 -6.49 -10.57
CA HIS A 64 6.93 -5.38 -11.43
C HIS A 64 5.84 -4.31 -11.48
N GLY A 65 4.62 -4.71 -11.85
CA GLY A 65 3.52 -3.81 -12.12
C GLY A 65 2.70 -3.37 -10.90
N ASP A 66 2.51 -4.28 -9.95
CA ASP A 66 1.60 -4.16 -8.81
C ASP A 66 1.83 -2.94 -7.91
N LYS A 67 3.10 -2.57 -7.73
CA LYS A 67 3.54 -1.50 -6.83
C LYS A 67 4.45 -0.50 -7.55
N LYS A 68 4.18 -0.22 -8.83
CA LYS A 68 5.04 0.58 -9.74
C LYS A 68 5.60 1.82 -9.03
N ILE A 69 4.74 2.66 -8.46
CA ILE A 69 5.16 3.91 -7.82
C ILE A 69 6.07 3.68 -6.60
N LEU A 70 5.76 2.69 -5.75
CA LEU A 70 6.58 2.36 -4.59
C LEU A 70 7.95 1.83 -5.01
N ARG A 71 8.02 1.08 -6.10
CA ARG A 71 9.28 0.56 -6.66
C ARG A 71 10.14 1.69 -7.22
N GLN A 72 9.53 2.66 -7.90
CA GLN A 72 10.22 3.86 -8.39
C GLN A 72 10.76 4.71 -7.24
N VAL A 73 9.96 4.96 -6.20
CA VAL A 73 10.42 5.69 -5.00
C VAL A 73 11.55 4.93 -4.31
N ALA A 74 11.45 3.61 -4.17
CA ALA A 74 12.53 2.80 -3.60
C ALA A 74 13.83 2.92 -4.42
N GLN A 75 13.77 2.94 -5.76
CA GLN A 75 14.93 3.17 -6.61
C GLN A 75 15.53 4.56 -6.41
N LEU A 76 14.71 5.61 -6.33
CA LEU A 76 15.17 6.97 -6.08
C LEU A 76 15.87 7.11 -4.72
N LEU A 77 15.47 6.31 -3.74
CA LEU A 77 16.09 6.24 -2.41
C LEU A 77 17.30 5.30 -2.35
N GLY A 78 17.72 4.69 -3.47
CA GLY A 78 18.84 3.73 -3.51
C GLY A 78 18.53 2.35 -2.91
N LEU A 79 17.25 2.03 -2.70
CA LEU A 79 16.79 0.75 -2.14
C LEU A 79 16.59 -0.31 -3.24
N GLU A 80 17.65 -0.62 -3.99
CA GLU A 80 17.60 -1.49 -5.17
C GLU A 80 16.97 -2.86 -4.89
N GLY A 81 17.38 -3.51 -3.80
CA GLY A 81 16.84 -4.81 -3.39
C GLY A 81 15.33 -4.74 -3.10
N ALA A 82 14.88 -3.75 -2.32
CA ALA A 82 13.46 -3.61 -1.99
C ALA A 82 12.60 -3.28 -3.22
N SER A 83 13.15 -2.57 -4.20
CA SER A 83 12.43 -2.15 -5.40
C SER A 83 12.00 -3.30 -6.32
N THR A 84 12.66 -4.46 -6.25
CA THR A 84 12.42 -5.60 -7.14
C THR A 84 11.68 -6.76 -6.47
N LEU A 85 11.58 -6.75 -5.14
CA LEU A 85 10.99 -7.86 -4.41
C LEU A 85 9.47 -7.98 -4.67
N PRO A 86 8.96 -9.17 -5.02
CA PRO A 86 7.53 -9.40 -5.09
C PRO A 86 6.91 -9.33 -3.69
N LYS A 87 5.63 -8.96 -3.62
CA LYS A 87 4.88 -8.97 -2.36
C LYS A 87 4.87 -10.39 -1.80
N ARG A 88 5.36 -10.56 -0.58
CA ARG A 88 5.23 -11.79 0.21
C ARG A 88 4.47 -11.45 1.48
N ALA A 89 3.34 -12.12 1.72
CA ALA A 89 2.64 -12.00 2.99
C ALA A 89 3.50 -12.64 4.08
N ILE A 90 3.56 -12.03 5.26
CA ILE A 90 4.13 -12.67 6.45
C ILE A 90 3.17 -13.80 6.83
N GLN A 91 3.69 -15.03 6.96
CA GLN A 91 2.94 -16.21 7.38
C GLN A 91 2.77 -16.24 8.90
#